data_AF-A0A2D6LMB0-F1
#
_entry.id   AF-A0A2D6LMB0-F1
#
_cell.length_a   1.000
_cell.length_b   1.000
_cell.length_c   1.000
_cell.angle_alpha   90.00
_cell.angle_beta   90.00
_cell.angle_gamma   90.00
#
_symmetry.space_group_name_H-M   'P 1'
#
loop_
_entity.id
_entity.type
_entity.pdbx_description
1 polymer ?
#
loop_
_entity_poly.entity_id
_entity_poly.type
_entity_poly.pdbx_seq_one_letter_code
_entity_poly.pdbx_strand_id
1 'polypeptide(L)'
;MKNRSIGVLIAANVMLLATLAFLWVTPEPVQAQLGGRGNYIMIAGQTNDRPEDIIYVCDLTSAKVVAFLFNSTNKRIDKFAVQDLAADMGLGGRR
;
A
#
# COMPACT_ATOMS: atom_id res chain seq x y z
N MET A 1 0.95 -52.43 -13.45
CA MET A 1 0.75 -50.97 -13.65
C MET A 1 0.50 -50.19 -12.35
N LYS A 2 0.18 -50.84 -11.22
CA LYS A 2 -0.16 -50.19 -9.93
C LYS A 2 1.04 -49.55 -9.20
N ASN A 3 2.24 -50.06 -9.44
CA ASN A 3 3.48 -49.72 -8.73
C ASN A 3 4.10 -48.42 -9.28
N ARG A 4 3.89 -48.12 -10.57
CA ARG A 4 4.34 -46.87 -11.20
C ARG A 4 3.53 -45.66 -10.72
N SER A 5 2.24 -45.83 -10.46
CA SER A 5 1.36 -44.75 -10.00
C SER A 5 1.73 -44.23 -8.60
N ILE A 6 2.11 -45.15 -7.70
CA ILE A 6 2.54 -44.80 -6.35
C ILE A 6 3.87 -44.03 -6.36
N GLY A 7 4.83 -44.45 -7.19
CA GLY A 7 6.11 -43.74 -7.33
C GLY A 7 5.93 -42.31 -7.84
N VAL A 8 5.00 -42.09 -8.78
CA VAL A 8 4.68 -40.75 -9.29
C VAL A 8 4.05 -39.88 -8.21
N LEU A 9 3.14 -40.41 -7.39
CA LEU A 9 2.54 -39.65 -6.29
C LEU A 9 3.58 -39.24 -5.24
N ILE A 10 4.50 -40.14 -4.89
CA ILE A 10 5.57 -39.85 -3.93
C ILE A 10 6.49 -38.76 -4.48
N ALA A 11 6.92 -38.89 -5.74
CA ALA A 11 7.78 -37.89 -6.38
C ALA A 11 7.11 -36.51 -6.43
N ALA A 12 5.81 -36.45 -6.75
CA ALA A 12 5.05 -35.20 -6.78
C ALA A 12 4.98 -34.54 -5.40
N ASN A 13 4.70 -35.29 -4.34
CA ASN A 13 4.63 -34.75 -2.99
C ASN A 13 5.99 -34.25 -2.48
N VAL A 14 7.08 -34.96 -2.78
CA VAL A 14 8.44 -34.53 -2.42
C VAL A 14 8.81 -33.23 -3.16
N MET A 15 8.45 -33.13 -4.44
CA MET A 15 8.68 -31.92 -5.22
C MET A 15 7.90 -30.72 -4.67
N LEU A 16 6.64 -30.92 -4.29
CA LEU A 16 5.82 -29.89 -3.64
C LEU A 16 6.41 -29.44 -2.30
N LEU A 17 6.86 -30.38 -1.47
CA LEU A 17 7.53 -30.10 -0.20
C LEU A 17 8.83 -29.30 -0.39
N ALA A 18 9.65 -29.67 -1.38
CA ALA A 18 10.89 -28.96 -1.69
C ALA A 18 10.61 -27.52 -2.16
N THR A 19 9.56 -27.33 -2.98
CA THR A 19 9.15 -26.01 -3.47
C THR A 19 8.67 -25.13 -2.31
N LEU A 20 7.87 -25.69 -1.40
CA LEU A 20 7.39 -24.97 -0.22
C LEU A 20 8.55 -24.56 0.70
N ALA A 21 9.50 -25.46 0.94
CA ALA A 21 10.68 -25.18 1.75
C ALA A 21 11.53 -24.05 1.12
N PHE A 22 11.67 -24.04 -0.21
CA PHE A 22 12.40 -22.99 -0.92
C PHE A 22 11.74 -21.62 -0.78
N LEU A 23 10.41 -21.54 -0.94
CA LEU A 23 9.64 -20.30 -0.76
C LEU A 23 9.72 -19.77 0.68
N TRP A 24 9.85 -20.67 1.67
CA TRP A 24 9.98 -20.27 3.07
C TRP A 24 11.31 -19.59 3.40
N VAL A 25 12.39 -19.99 2.72
CA VAL A 25 13.74 -19.46 2.93
C VAL A 25 14.01 -18.22 2.07
N THR A 26 13.20 -17.99 1.04
CA THR A 26 13.27 -16.81 0.17
C THR A 26 12.08 -15.88 0.42
N PRO A 27 12.07 -15.13 1.56
CA PRO A 27 11.04 -14.14 1.77
C PRO A 27 11.11 -13.13 0.63
N GLU A 28 10.07 -13.05 -0.18
CA GLU A 28 9.94 -11.93 -1.10
C GLU A 28 9.90 -10.64 -0.26
N PRO A 29 10.66 -9.60 -0.67
CA PRO A 29 10.58 -8.32 0.02
C PRO A 29 9.13 -7.85 -0.05
N VAL A 30 8.49 -7.76 1.11
CA VAL A 30 7.14 -7.21 1.25
C VAL A 30 7.19 -5.82 0.61
N GLN A 31 6.53 -5.65 -0.53
CA GLN A 31 6.60 -4.41 -1.32
C GLN A 31 6.10 -3.17 -0.55
N ALA A 32 5.42 -3.39 0.59
CA ALA A 32 5.01 -2.32 1.51
C ALA A 32 6.16 -1.70 2.32
N GLN A 33 7.38 -2.27 2.31
CA GLN A 33 8.52 -1.74 3.08
C GLN A 33 9.55 -0.96 2.24
N LEU A 34 9.47 -1.05 0.90
CA LEU A 34 10.42 -0.38 0.00
C LEU A 34 10.13 1.11 -0.21
N GLY A 35 8.97 1.60 0.21
CA GLY A 35 8.72 3.02 0.42
C GLY A 35 9.28 3.41 1.77
N GLY A 36 10.22 4.36 1.82
CA GLY A 36 10.87 4.81 3.06
C GLY A 36 9.87 5.11 4.17
N ARG A 37 10.36 5.03 5.43
CA ARG A 37 9.66 5.42 6.67
C ARG A 37 9.24 6.89 6.63
N GLY A 38 8.32 7.26 5.75
CA GLY A 38 7.57 8.49 5.88
C GLY A 38 6.50 8.25 6.94
N ASN A 39 6.52 9.08 7.97
CA ASN A 39 5.45 9.09 8.96
C ASN A 39 4.29 9.84 8.32
N TYR A 40 3.34 9.10 7.76
CA TYR A 40 2.14 9.67 7.17
C TYR A 40 0.96 9.47 8.10
N ILE A 41 0.11 10.49 8.24
CA ILE A 41 -1.22 10.35 8.83
C ILE A 41 -2.26 10.51 7.73
N MET A 42 -3.22 9.60 7.71
CA MET A 42 -4.35 9.65 6.79
C MET A 42 -5.61 10.05 7.57
N ILE A 43 -6.34 11.03 7.05
CA ILE A 43 -7.59 11.51 7.61
C ILE A 43 -8.65 11.40 6.53
N ALA A 44 -9.65 10.54 6.75
CA ALA A 44 -10.82 10.45 5.89
C ALA A 44 -11.89 11.43 6.39
N GLY A 45 -12.39 12.27 5.48
CA GLY A 45 -13.50 13.17 5.73
C GLY A 45 -14.62 12.89 4.75
N GLN A 46 -15.84 12.73 5.26
CA GLN A 46 -17.02 12.65 4.43
C GLN A 46 -17.48 14.06 4.08
N THR A 47 -17.85 14.32 2.83
CA THR A 47 -18.48 15.59 2.47
C THR A 47 -19.98 15.49 2.68
N ASN A 48 -20.55 16.52 3.32
CA ASN A 48 -22.00 16.63 3.41
C ASN A 48 -22.55 16.94 2.00
N ASP A 49 -23.64 16.27 1.64
CA ASP A 49 -24.39 16.47 0.39
C ASP A 49 -23.66 16.11 -0.92
N ARG A 50 -22.53 15.37 -0.87
CA ARG A 50 -21.88 14.81 -2.08
C ARG A 50 -21.48 13.35 -1.88
N PRO A 51 -21.47 12.53 -2.96
CA PRO A 51 -21.04 11.13 -2.91
C PRO A 51 -19.51 10.96 -2.87
N GLU A 52 -18.77 12.06 -2.74
CA GLU A 52 -17.32 12.13 -2.78
C GLU A 52 -16.76 12.15 -1.35
N ASP A 53 -15.89 11.20 -1.04
CA ASP A 53 -15.11 11.22 0.18
C ASP A 53 -13.80 11.97 -0.06
N ILE A 54 -13.33 12.74 0.92
CA ILE A 54 -12.03 13.41 0.85
C ILE A 54 -11.05 12.65 1.74
N ILE A 55 -9.91 12.28 1.15
CA ILE A 55 -8.82 11.61 1.86
C ILE A 55 -7.64 12.58 1.92
N TYR A 56 -7.25 12.99 3.12
CA TYR A 56 -6.05 13.78 3.35
C TYR A 56 -4.91 12.86 3.77
N VAL A 57 -3.76 12.99 3.13
CA VAL A 57 -2.51 12.33 3.48
C VAL A 57 -1.50 13.40 3.86
N CYS A 58 -1.13 13.44 5.13
CA CYS A 58 -0.18 14.41 5.65
C CYS A 58 1.15 13.72 5.93
N ASP A 59 2.22 14.25 5.36
CA ASP A 59 3.59 13.90 5.74
C ASP A 59 3.98 14.64 7.02
N LEU A 60 4.15 13.90 8.11
CA LEU A 60 4.49 14.44 9.42
C LEU A 60 5.94 14.98 9.48
N THR A 61 6.79 14.65 8.51
CA THR A 61 8.17 15.13 8.46
C THR A 61 8.31 16.46 7.72
N SER A 62 7.59 16.60 6.61
CA SER A 62 7.68 17.78 5.74
C SER A 62 6.51 18.75 5.88
N ALA A 63 5.48 18.40 6.65
CA ALA A 63 4.21 19.12 6.76
C ALA A 63 3.49 19.32 5.40
N LYS A 64 3.81 18.48 4.41
CA LYS A 64 3.11 18.46 3.13
C LYS A 64 1.84 17.65 3.25
N VAL A 65 0.77 18.18 2.68
CA VAL A 65 -0.54 17.52 2.65
C VAL A 65 -0.93 17.29 1.21
N VAL A 66 -1.40 16.09 0.93
CA VAL A 66 -2.05 15.77 -0.34
C VAL A 66 -3.49 15.37 -0.03
N ALA A 67 -4.45 16.06 -0.63
CA ALA A 67 -5.85 15.73 -0.56
C ALA A 67 -6.31 15.08 -1.87
N PHE A 68 -7.08 14.00 -1.75
CA PHE A 68 -7.67 13.31 -2.88
C PHE A 68 -9.18 13.21 -2.72
N LEU A 69 -9.92 13.41 -3.79
CA LEU A 69 -11.35 13.11 -3.82
C LEU A 69 -11.55 11.69 -4.34
N PHE A 70 -12.19 10.86 -3.52
CA PHE A 70 -12.59 9.50 -3.84
C PHE A 70 -14.09 9.46 -4.08
N ASN A 71 -14.49 9.06 -5.27
CA ASN A 71 -15.90 8.86 -5.60
C ASN A 71 -16.30 7.42 -5.27
N SER A 72 -17.11 7.27 -4.22
CA SER A 72 -17.56 5.97 -3.72
C SER A 72 -18.44 5.20 -4.72
N THR A 73 -19.11 5.91 -5.63
CA THR A 73 -20.03 5.33 -6.61
C THR A 73 -19.29 4.63 -7.75
N ASN A 74 -18.21 5.23 -8.25
CA ASN A 74 -17.44 4.69 -9.38
C ASN A 74 -16.07 4.09 -8.95
N LYS A 75 -15.71 4.18 -7.66
CA LYS A 75 -14.43 3.75 -7.08
C LYS A 75 -13.21 4.40 -7.72
N ARG A 76 -13.31 5.68 -8.13
CA ARG A 76 -12.22 6.42 -8.77
C ARG A 76 -11.72 7.55 -7.88
N ILE A 77 -10.46 7.92 -8.09
CA ILE A 77 -9.85 9.12 -7.53
C ILE A 77 -9.89 10.18 -8.62
N ASP A 78 -10.63 11.26 -8.38
CA ASP A 78 -10.95 12.24 -9.41
C ASP A 78 -10.10 13.51 -9.32
N LYS A 79 -9.64 13.90 -8.11
CA LYS A 79 -8.90 15.15 -7.90
C LYS A 79 -7.77 14.99 -6.89
N PHE A 80 -6.72 15.78 -7.11
CA PHE A 80 -5.50 15.86 -6.33
C PHE A 80 -5.24 17.32 -5.99
N ALA A 81 -5.12 17.66 -4.72
CA ALA A 81 -4.66 18.97 -4.26
C ALA A 81 -3.45 18.77 -3.36
N VAL A 82 -2.39 19.55 -3.57
CA VAL A 82 -1.18 19.52 -2.76
C VAL A 82 -1.04 20.86 -2.04
N GLN A 83 -0.88 20.81 -0.73
CA GLN A 83 -0.71 21.97 0.13
C GLN A 83 0.58 21.80 0.95
N ASP A 84 1.36 22.86 1.10
CA ASP A 84 2.51 22.88 1.99
C ASP A 84 2.14 23.67 3.26
N LEU A 85 1.85 22.96 4.35
CA LEU A 85 1.42 23.62 5.59
C LEU A 85 2.57 24.38 6.25
N ALA A 86 3.84 24.00 6.03
CA ALA A 86 4.97 24.75 6.59
C ALA A 86 5.09 26.14 5.95
N ALA A 87 4.85 26.23 4.64
CA ALA A 87 4.78 27.50 3.94
C ALA A 87 3.58 28.34 4.42
N ASP A 88 2.39 27.74 4.54
CA ASP A 88 1.17 28.44 4.93
C ASP A 88 1.17 28.94 6.38
N MET A 89 1.80 28.20 7.30
CA MET A 89 1.93 28.59 8.71
C MET A 89 3.05 29.63 8.95
N GLY A 90 3.73 30.10 7.90
CA GLY A 90 4.84 31.06 8.03
C GLY A 90 6.08 30.48 8.71
N LEU A 91 6.17 29.15 8.82
CA LEU A 91 7.34 28.43 9.34
C LEU A 91 8.46 28.29 8.29
N GLY A 92 8.21 28.78 7.06
CA GLY A 92 9.19 28.96 5.99
C GLY A 92 10.23 30.04 6.32
N GLY A 93 11.08 29.77 7.30
CA GLY A 93 12.24 30.58 7.62
C GLY A 93 13.19 30.65 6.42
N ARG A 94 13.43 31.88 5.95
CA ARG A 94 14.47 32.25 4.98
C ARG A 94 15.77 31.47 5.23
N ARG A 95 16.22 30.73 4.21
CA ARG A 95 17.64 30.45 3.98
C ARG A 95 18.06 31.18 2.73
#